data_AF-A0A7Y3AQC2-F1
#
_entry.id   AF-A0A7Y3AQC2-F1
#
_cell.length_a   1.000
_cell.length_b   1.000
_cell.length_c   1.000
_cell.angle_alpha   90.00
_cell.angle_beta   90.00
_cell.angle_gamma   90.00
#
_symmetry.space_group_name_H-M   'P 1'
#
loop_
_entity.id
_entity.type
_entity.pdbx_description
1 polymer ?
#
loop_
_entity_poly.entity_id
_entity_poly.type
_entity_poly.pdbx_seq_one_letter_code
_entity_poly.pdbx_strand_id
1 'polypeptide(L)'
;MAVTRFYDDLTSRLRAGGDHVWPLALRLILAWEFWESGITKLRGTNWFADIPWSDWQKGFPFPFDTIPADLNWLLATWGELILAVMLLLGLFTRFTAISLIVVTSVATAAVHWPAEWDSLAGLWGGYVISADGAGNFKIPLLFIVMLLPLVFRGAGPLSFDHLLIILSGRREQLENRTGGLQSIGLALLVLSLTTIWVEPVWGLTLLAAAAIAMAVPEMTGKF
;
A
#
# COMPACT_ATOMS: atom_id res chain seq x y z
N MET A 1 20.72 4.53 -38.47
CA MET A 1 19.33 4.12 -38.82
C MET A 1 19.01 2.65 -38.52
N ALA A 2 19.93 1.68 -38.64
CA ALA A 2 19.64 0.28 -38.29
C ALA A 2 19.64 0.03 -36.75
N VAL A 3 20.64 0.59 -36.05
CA VAL A 3 20.77 0.47 -34.58
C VAL A 3 19.58 1.09 -33.84
N THR A 4 19.13 2.28 -34.26
CA THR A 4 17.96 2.95 -33.67
C THR A 4 16.69 2.14 -33.87
N ARG A 5 16.46 1.61 -35.09
CA ARG A 5 15.30 0.74 -35.37
C ARG A 5 15.32 -0.56 -34.54
N PHE A 6 16.48 -1.18 -34.38
CA PHE A 6 16.62 -2.35 -33.53
C PHE A 6 16.31 -2.03 -32.06
N TYR A 7 16.83 -0.92 -31.54
CA TYR A 7 16.54 -0.46 -30.19
C TYR A 7 15.04 -0.16 -29.99
N ASP A 8 14.39 0.48 -30.96
CA ASP A 8 12.97 0.78 -30.91
C ASP A 8 12.12 -0.51 -30.89
N ASP A 9 12.45 -1.50 -31.74
CA ASP A 9 11.79 -2.81 -31.75
C ASP A 9 11.99 -3.55 -30.41
N LEU A 10 13.22 -3.62 -29.90
CA LEU A 10 13.53 -4.26 -28.64
C LEU A 10 12.76 -3.62 -27.48
N THR A 11 12.78 -2.29 -27.37
CA THR A 11 12.09 -1.58 -26.29
C THR A 11 10.58 -1.67 -26.40
N SER A 12 10.00 -1.75 -27.61
CA SER A 12 8.57 -1.97 -27.79
C SER A 12 8.12 -3.33 -27.23
N ARG A 13 8.90 -4.39 -27.47
CA ARG A 13 8.63 -5.74 -26.94
C ARG A 13 8.80 -5.79 -25.43
N LEU A 14 9.80 -5.11 -24.89
CA LEU A 14 10.01 -4.98 -23.45
C LEU A 14 8.84 -4.27 -22.76
N ARG A 15 8.25 -3.22 -23.38
CA ARG A 15 7.05 -2.56 -22.85
C ARG A 15 5.86 -3.51 -22.79
N ALA A 16 5.60 -4.26 -23.86
CA ALA A 16 4.50 -5.24 -23.91
C ALA A 16 4.69 -6.37 -22.87
N GLY A 17 5.90 -6.90 -22.73
CA GLY A 17 6.22 -7.86 -21.67
C GLY A 17 6.08 -7.25 -20.27
N GLY A 18 6.53 -6.00 -20.11
CA GLY A 18 6.46 -5.24 -18.88
C GLY A 18 5.04 -5.15 -18.32
N ASP A 19 4.04 -4.94 -19.18
CA ASP A 19 2.62 -4.85 -18.77
C ASP A 19 2.13 -6.07 -17.97
N HIS A 20 2.76 -7.23 -18.16
CA HIS A 20 2.48 -8.50 -17.49
C HIS A 20 3.40 -8.76 -16.30
N VAL A 21 4.69 -8.46 -16.46
CA VAL A 21 5.74 -8.87 -15.53
C VAL A 21 5.79 -8.01 -14.28
N TRP A 22 5.81 -6.68 -14.40
CA TRP A 22 5.97 -5.82 -13.22
C TRP A 22 4.84 -5.98 -12.19
N PRO A 23 3.53 -6.07 -12.55
CA PRO A 23 2.49 -6.18 -11.53
C PRO A 23 2.46 -7.57 -10.91
N LEU A 24 2.84 -8.62 -11.65
CA LEU A 24 3.00 -9.95 -11.10
C LEU A 24 4.18 -10.02 -10.11
N ALA A 25 5.33 -9.44 -10.47
CA ALA A 25 6.52 -9.42 -9.62
C ALA A 25 6.23 -8.72 -8.28
N LEU A 26 5.57 -7.55 -8.30
CA LEU A 26 5.19 -6.85 -7.07
C LEU A 26 4.23 -7.67 -6.21
N ARG A 27 3.23 -8.33 -6.82
CA ARG A 27 2.30 -9.20 -6.09
C ARG A 27 3.01 -10.40 -5.46
N LEU A 28 3.94 -11.04 -6.17
CA LEU A 28 4.70 -12.19 -5.68
C LEU A 28 5.54 -11.83 -4.45
N ILE A 29 6.37 -10.78 -4.54
CA ILE A 29 7.26 -10.41 -3.44
C ILE A 29 6.47 -9.92 -2.23
N LEU A 30 5.45 -9.08 -2.43
CA LEU A 30 4.64 -8.58 -1.31
C LEU A 30 3.80 -9.68 -0.68
N ALA A 31 3.21 -10.59 -1.47
CA ALA A 31 2.47 -11.72 -0.92
C ALA A 31 3.37 -12.61 -0.06
N TRP A 32 4.63 -12.83 -0.46
CA TRP A 32 5.59 -13.55 0.35
C TRP A 32 5.83 -12.87 1.70
N GLU A 33 6.15 -11.57 1.70
CA GLU A 33 6.45 -10.82 2.93
C GLU A 33 5.27 -10.80 3.92
N PHE A 34 4.05 -10.53 3.42
CA PHE A 34 2.86 -10.54 4.27
C PHE A 34 2.48 -11.96 4.72
N TRP A 35 2.71 -12.98 3.90
CA TRP A 35 2.50 -14.37 4.29
C TRP A 35 3.44 -14.78 5.43
N GLU A 36 4.74 -14.49 5.32
CA GLU A 36 5.73 -14.80 6.36
C GLU A 36 5.42 -14.04 7.66
N SER A 37 5.02 -12.77 7.57
CA SER A 37 4.56 -11.99 8.72
C SER A 37 3.35 -12.63 9.39
N GLY A 38 2.34 -13.02 8.61
CA GLY A 38 1.11 -13.65 9.12
C GLY A 38 1.37 -15.02 9.74
N ILE A 39 2.21 -15.85 9.11
CA ILE A 39 2.59 -17.18 9.64
C ILE A 39 3.38 -17.05 10.94
N THR A 40 4.26 -16.04 11.04
CA THR A 40 5.00 -15.75 12.27
C THR A 40 4.05 -15.42 13.42
N LYS A 41 3.01 -14.63 13.18
CA LYS A 41 1.97 -14.34 14.18
C LYS A 41 1.10 -15.57 14.49
N LEU A 42 0.71 -16.33 13.48
CA LEU A 42 -0.11 -17.52 13.65
C LEU A 42 0.56 -18.60 14.53
N ARG A 43 1.89 -18.74 14.41
CA ARG A 43 2.69 -19.72 15.15
C ARG A 43 3.34 -19.16 16.42
N GLY A 44 3.29 -17.85 16.60
CA GLY A 44 3.93 -17.15 17.70
C GLY A 44 3.03 -16.94 18.91
N THR A 45 3.55 -16.20 19.88
CA THR A 45 2.80 -15.74 21.05
C THR A 45 2.36 -14.30 20.84
N ASN A 46 1.13 -13.97 21.25
CA ASN A 46 0.59 -12.63 21.12
C ASN A 46 1.37 -11.63 22.01
N TRP A 47 2.21 -10.82 21.38
CA TRP A 47 2.98 -9.74 22.03
C TRP A 47 2.32 -8.36 21.89
N PHE A 48 1.13 -8.26 21.27
CA PHE A 48 0.45 -6.96 21.12
C PHE A 48 0.00 -6.38 22.46
N ALA A 49 -0.19 -7.20 23.49
CA ALA A 49 -0.52 -6.75 24.84
C ALA A 49 0.63 -6.00 25.51
N ASP A 50 1.86 -6.22 25.04
CA ASP A 50 3.06 -5.57 25.57
C ASP A 50 3.33 -4.23 24.86
N ILE A 51 2.57 -3.86 23.82
CA ILE A 51 2.74 -2.59 23.10
C ILE A 51 2.05 -1.45 23.86
N PRO A 52 2.71 -0.29 24.06
CA PRO A 52 4.12 -0.03 23.77
C PRO A 52 5.05 -0.68 24.82
N TRP A 53 6.08 -1.41 24.39
CA TRP A 53 7.03 -2.09 25.30
C TRP A 53 8.27 -1.24 25.60
N SER A 54 8.33 -0.04 25.02
CA SER A 54 9.41 0.91 25.23
C SER A 54 8.88 2.34 25.16
N ASP A 55 9.50 3.23 25.94
CA ASP A 55 9.07 4.62 26.09
C ASP A 55 9.08 5.42 24.78
N TRP A 56 9.84 4.98 23.78
CA TRP A 56 9.93 5.62 22.47
C TRP A 56 8.79 5.22 21.51
N GLN A 57 8.04 4.16 21.80
CA GLN A 57 6.93 3.70 20.96
C GLN A 57 5.64 4.45 21.29
N LYS A 58 4.93 4.90 20.25
CA LYS A 58 3.61 5.54 20.40
C LYS A 58 2.51 4.55 20.79
N GLY A 59 2.70 3.26 20.50
CA GLY A 59 1.67 2.24 20.64
C GLY A 59 0.62 2.30 19.53
N PHE A 60 -0.41 1.45 19.59
CA PHE A 60 -1.44 1.43 18.57
C PHE A 60 -2.10 2.81 18.42
N PRO A 61 -2.24 3.34 17.20
CA PRO A 61 -2.90 4.62 16.99
C PRO A 61 -4.43 4.42 16.90
N PHE A 62 -5.20 5.49 17.15
CA PHE A 62 -6.66 5.47 16.98
C PHE A 62 -7.09 5.02 15.56
N PRO A 63 -8.15 4.20 15.41
CA PRO A 63 -9.00 3.63 16.46
C PRO A 63 -8.51 2.28 17.02
N PHE A 64 -7.31 1.83 16.64
CA PHE A 64 -6.80 0.51 17.00
C PHE A 64 -6.37 0.42 18.47
N ASP A 65 -6.09 1.55 19.12
CA ASP A 65 -5.89 1.66 20.57
C ASP A 65 -7.12 1.23 21.39
N THR A 66 -8.32 1.42 20.86
CA THR A 66 -9.58 1.04 21.52
C THR A 66 -9.93 -0.43 21.35
N ILE A 67 -9.20 -1.15 20.50
CA ILE A 67 -9.43 -2.57 20.20
C ILE A 67 -8.56 -3.41 21.13
N PRO A 68 -9.11 -4.45 21.81
CA PRO A 68 -8.31 -5.33 22.65
C PRO A 68 -7.14 -5.97 21.89
N ALA A 69 -6.00 -6.13 22.55
CA ALA A 69 -4.77 -6.67 21.95
C ALA A 69 -4.98 -8.03 21.25
N ASP A 70 -5.77 -8.93 21.84
CA ASP A 70 -6.11 -10.22 21.24
C ASP A 70 -6.89 -10.09 19.93
N LEU A 71 -7.79 -9.11 19.85
CA LEU A 71 -8.56 -8.86 18.63
C LEU A 71 -7.68 -8.19 17.57
N ASN A 72 -6.83 -7.23 17.94
CA ASN A 72 -5.84 -6.66 17.02
C ASN A 72 -4.89 -7.74 16.48
N TRP A 73 -4.42 -8.66 17.33
CA TRP A 73 -3.55 -9.76 16.93
C TRP A 73 -4.24 -10.68 15.92
N LEU A 74 -5.47 -11.07 16.21
CA LEU A 74 -6.28 -11.92 15.33
C LEU A 74 -6.52 -11.24 13.98
N LEU A 75 -6.93 -9.96 13.98
CA LEU A 75 -7.18 -9.18 12.77
C LEU A 75 -5.91 -9.00 11.93
N ALA A 76 -4.77 -8.69 12.55
CA ALA A 76 -3.49 -8.55 11.86
C ALA A 76 -3.04 -9.91 11.27
N THR A 77 -3.11 -10.99 12.05
CA THR A 77 -2.70 -12.34 11.61
C THR A 77 -3.50 -12.79 10.39
N TRP A 78 -4.83 -12.80 10.50
CA TRP A 78 -5.68 -13.29 9.41
C TRP A 78 -5.78 -12.29 8.25
N GLY A 79 -5.76 -10.99 8.56
CA GLY A 79 -5.68 -9.94 7.55
C GLY A 79 -4.46 -10.14 6.67
N GLU A 80 -3.26 -10.26 7.24
CA GLU A 80 -2.03 -10.47 6.49
C GLU A 80 -2.07 -11.76 5.66
N LEU A 81 -2.51 -12.89 6.22
CA LEU A 81 -2.57 -14.18 5.51
C LEU A 81 -3.56 -14.17 4.35
N ILE A 82 -4.79 -13.72 4.58
CA ILE A 82 -5.85 -13.71 3.57
C ILE A 82 -5.50 -12.70 2.47
N LEU A 83 -5.07 -11.50 2.85
CA LEU A 83 -4.71 -10.46 1.89
C LEU A 83 -3.46 -10.85 1.09
N ALA A 84 -2.48 -11.56 1.67
CA ALA A 84 -1.35 -12.10 0.93
C ALA A 84 -1.79 -13.06 -0.18
N VAL A 85 -2.70 -13.98 0.11
CA VAL A 85 -3.25 -14.92 -0.89
C VAL A 85 -4.06 -14.18 -1.96
N MET A 86 -4.92 -13.24 -1.55
CA MET A 86 -5.67 -12.41 -2.50
C MET A 86 -4.74 -11.59 -3.41
N LEU A 87 -3.66 -11.02 -2.85
CA LEU A 87 -2.68 -10.26 -3.59
C LEU A 87 -1.94 -11.16 -4.59
N LEU A 88 -1.49 -12.34 -4.16
CA LEU A 88 -0.82 -13.31 -5.02
C LEU A 88 -1.67 -13.67 -6.24
N LEU A 89 -2.95 -13.95 -6.04
CA LEU A 89 -3.90 -14.29 -7.10
C LEU A 89 -4.30 -13.08 -7.95
N GLY A 90 -4.03 -11.87 -7.47
CA GLY A 90 -4.51 -10.63 -8.09
C GLY A 90 -6.04 -10.55 -8.05
N LEU A 91 -6.62 -10.89 -6.89
CA LEU A 91 -8.06 -10.89 -6.63
C LEU A 91 -8.43 -9.69 -5.75
N PHE A 92 -9.33 -8.84 -6.25
CA PHE A 92 -9.72 -7.57 -5.65
C PHE A 92 -8.50 -6.70 -5.29
N THR A 93 -7.52 -6.63 -6.19
CA THR A 93 -6.17 -6.15 -5.92
C THR A 93 -6.12 -4.73 -5.36
N ARG A 94 -7.02 -3.84 -5.78
CA ARG A 94 -7.08 -2.47 -5.23
C ARG A 94 -7.53 -2.46 -3.78
N PHE A 95 -8.57 -3.23 -3.46
CA PHE A 95 -9.03 -3.41 -2.09
C PHE A 95 -7.91 -4.04 -1.25
N THR A 96 -7.33 -5.14 -1.73
CA THR A 96 -6.24 -5.83 -1.03
C THR A 96 -5.04 -4.92 -0.77
N ALA A 97 -4.60 -4.17 -1.78
CA ALA A 97 -3.45 -3.27 -1.65
C ALA A 97 -3.73 -2.11 -0.68
N ILE A 98 -4.93 -1.53 -0.71
CA ILE A 98 -5.34 -0.49 0.25
C ILE A 98 -5.38 -1.06 1.67
N SER A 99 -5.95 -2.26 1.87
CA SER A 99 -5.97 -2.90 3.18
C SER A 99 -4.55 -3.18 3.71
N LEU A 100 -3.64 -3.65 2.86
CA LEU A 100 -2.25 -3.87 3.24
C LEU A 100 -1.50 -2.57 3.52
N ILE A 101 -1.82 -1.47 2.82
CA ILE A 101 -1.32 -0.13 3.16
C ILE A 101 -1.76 0.27 4.57
N VAL A 102 -3.03 0.05 4.92
CA VAL A 102 -3.55 0.36 6.26
C VAL A 102 -2.84 -0.48 7.33
N VAL A 103 -2.76 -1.81 7.14
CA VAL A 103 -2.05 -2.71 8.06
C VAL A 103 -0.60 -2.25 8.26
N THR A 104 0.10 -1.95 7.16
CA THR A 104 1.50 -1.52 7.18
C THR A 104 1.66 -0.17 7.87
N SER A 105 0.75 0.78 7.64
CA SER A 105 0.81 2.13 8.23
C SER A 105 0.55 2.10 9.73
N VAL A 106 -0.42 1.28 10.18
CA VAL A 106 -0.73 1.08 11.60
C VAL A 106 0.42 0.38 12.32
N ALA A 107 0.97 -0.69 11.74
CA ALA A 107 2.16 -1.35 12.28
C ALA A 107 3.35 -0.39 12.35
N THR A 108 3.52 0.45 11.33
CA THR A 108 4.58 1.46 11.32
C THR A 108 4.42 2.44 12.46
N ALA A 109 3.24 3.04 12.61
CA ALA A 109 2.95 3.97 13.69
C ALA A 109 3.12 3.34 15.08
N ALA A 110 2.71 2.08 15.24
CA ALA A 110 2.72 1.40 16.52
C ALA A 110 4.14 1.05 17.02
N VAL A 111 4.99 0.51 16.14
CA VAL A 111 6.25 -0.11 16.58
C VAL A 111 7.48 0.20 15.72
N HIS A 112 7.34 0.87 14.56
CA HIS A 112 8.46 1.12 13.65
C HIS A 112 8.81 2.58 13.41
N TRP A 113 7.94 3.52 13.80
CA TRP A 113 8.18 4.95 13.65
C TRP A 113 9.21 5.45 14.68
N PRO A 114 10.14 6.34 14.30
CA PRO A 114 11.04 6.96 15.27
C PRO A 114 10.26 7.79 16.30
N ALA A 115 10.83 7.91 17.50
CA ALA A 115 10.25 8.76 18.55
C ALA A 115 10.13 10.21 18.10
N GLU A 116 11.20 10.76 17.53
CA GLU A 116 11.31 12.13 17.08
C GLU A 116 12.14 12.20 15.79
N TRP A 117 11.86 13.20 14.96
CA TRP A 117 12.68 13.52 13.79
C TRP A 117 12.63 15.02 13.53
N ASP A 118 13.80 15.66 13.54
CA ASP A 118 13.91 17.12 13.34
C ASP A 118 14.19 17.51 11.88
N SER A 119 14.45 16.53 11.02
CA SER A 119 14.74 16.77 9.60
C SER A 119 14.55 15.51 8.75
N LEU A 120 14.35 15.71 7.44
CA LEU A 120 14.34 14.62 6.46
C LEU A 120 15.66 13.84 6.44
N ALA A 121 16.79 14.49 6.73
CA ALA A 121 18.09 13.83 6.85
C ALA A 121 18.14 12.89 8.07
N GLY A 122 17.57 13.31 9.21
CA GLY A 122 17.41 12.45 10.39
C GLY A 122 16.50 11.26 10.11
N LEU A 123 15.38 11.48 9.42
CA LEU A 123 14.46 10.42 8.98
C LEU A 123 15.16 9.40 8.06
N TRP A 124 16.09 9.87 7.20
CA TRP A 124 16.89 8.99 6.35
C TRP A 124 17.82 8.03 7.12
N GLY A 125 17.98 8.20 8.44
CA GLY A 125 18.69 7.29 9.32
C GLY A 125 17.97 5.96 9.60
N GLY A 126 16.65 5.85 9.36
CA GLY A 126 15.79 4.72 9.79
C GLY A 126 16.01 3.34 9.13
N TYR A 127 17.22 3.06 8.64
CA TYR A 127 17.66 1.71 8.21
C TYR A 127 18.41 1.04 9.36
N VAL A 128 17.83 1.09 10.56
CA VAL A 128 18.41 0.52 11.76
C VAL A 128 17.67 -0.78 12.07
N ILE A 129 18.40 -1.90 12.09
CA ILE A 129 17.88 -3.21 12.50
C ILE A 129 18.15 -3.38 14.01
N SER A 130 17.81 -2.37 14.81
CA SER A 130 17.89 -2.41 16.26
C SER A 130 16.67 -1.71 16.87
N ALA A 131 16.30 -2.11 18.09
CA ALA A 131 15.16 -1.56 18.81
C ALA A 131 15.51 -0.28 19.60
N ASP A 132 16.52 0.48 19.14
CA ASP A 132 17.13 1.59 19.89
C ASP A 132 16.49 2.96 19.55
N GLY A 133 15.20 2.99 19.22
CA GLY A 133 14.43 4.23 19.03
C GLY A 133 14.67 5.01 17.73
N ALA A 134 15.65 4.64 16.91
CA ALA A 134 15.91 5.26 15.60
C ALA A 134 14.82 4.96 14.54
N GLY A 135 13.90 4.04 14.85
CA GLY A 135 12.89 3.53 13.93
C GLY A 135 13.46 2.57 12.88
N ASN A 136 12.62 1.64 12.42
CA ASN A 136 12.91 0.70 11.33
C ASN A 136 11.83 0.77 10.23
N PHE A 137 11.24 1.95 10.05
CA PHE A 137 10.12 2.20 9.14
C PHE A 137 10.44 2.07 7.65
N LYS A 138 11.73 2.01 7.24
CA LYS A 138 12.08 2.01 5.80
C LYS A 138 11.61 0.76 5.06
N ILE A 139 11.61 -0.42 5.71
CA ILE A 139 11.05 -1.64 5.10
C ILE A 139 9.53 -1.49 4.89
N PRO A 140 8.73 -1.13 5.92
CA PRO A 140 7.32 -0.79 5.73
C PRO A 140 7.05 0.27 4.64
N LEU A 141 7.89 1.32 4.57
CA LEU A 141 7.76 2.35 3.53
C LEU A 141 7.97 1.77 2.12
N LEU A 142 8.96 0.88 1.94
CA LEU A 142 9.16 0.19 0.67
C LEU A 142 7.94 -0.66 0.29
N PHE A 143 7.31 -1.34 1.26
CA PHE A 143 6.09 -2.11 1.01
C PHE A 143 4.94 -1.21 0.53
N ILE A 144 4.72 -0.07 1.20
CA ILE A 144 3.72 0.92 0.77
C ILE A 144 4.03 1.41 -0.65
N VAL A 145 5.27 1.80 -0.94
CA VAL A 145 5.69 2.27 -2.28
C VAL A 145 5.45 1.21 -3.35
N MET A 146 5.71 -0.07 -3.05
CA MET A 146 5.43 -1.18 -3.96
C MET A 146 3.93 -1.49 -4.12
N LEU A 147 3.10 -1.21 -3.10
CA LEU A 147 1.65 -1.36 -3.18
C LEU A 147 0.98 -0.25 -4.00
N LEU A 148 1.52 0.98 -4.01
CA LEU A 148 0.91 2.13 -4.73
C LEU A 148 0.68 1.86 -6.22
N PRO A 149 1.63 1.31 -7.00
CA PRO A 149 1.39 0.91 -8.39
C PRO A 149 0.22 -0.06 -8.54
N LEU A 150 0.01 -0.99 -7.59
CA LEU A 150 -1.09 -1.94 -7.63
C LEU A 150 -2.44 -1.27 -7.30
N VAL A 151 -2.46 -0.24 -6.45
CA VAL A 151 -3.65 0.59 -6.22
C VAL A 151 -4.04 1.37 -7.48
N PHE A 152 -3.08 2.10 -8.06
CA PHE A 152 -3.36 3.02 -9.17
C PHE A 152 -3.52 2.32 -10.52
N ARG A 153 -2.68 1.33 -10.84
CA ARG A 153 -2.71 0.62 -12.13
C ARG A 153 -3.48 -0.70 -12.07
N GLY A 154 -3.60 -1.32 -10.91
CA GLY A 154 -4.25 -2.63 -10.75
C GLY A 154 -3.32 -3.82 -10.95
N ALA A 155 -3.91 -5.01 -10.98
CA ALA A 155 -3.26 -6.31 -10.89
C ALA A 155 -2.46 -6.77 -12.13
N GLY A 156 -2.66 -6.09 -13.26
CA GLY A 156 -2.14 -6.48 -14.56
C GLY A 156 -2.87 -7.67 -15.20
N PRO A 157 -2.49 -8.08 -16.43
CA PRO A 157 -3.21 -9.10 -17.19
C PRO A 157 -3.17 -10.51 -16.57
N LEU A 158 -2.11 -10.84 -15.84
CA LEU A 158 -1.92 -12.14 -15.18
C LEU A 158 -2.58 -12.18 -13.79
N SER A 159 -3.88 -11.88 -13.72
CA SER A 159 -4.62 -11.76 -12.47
C SER A 159 -6.07 -12.26 -12.57
N PHE A 160 -6.67 -12.61 -11.44
CA PHE A 160 -8.10 -12.90 -11.38
C PHE A 160 -8.97 -11.67 -11.61
N ASP A 161 -8.54 -10.46 -11.23
CA ASP A 161 -9.26 -9.22 -11.57
C ASP A 161 -9.42 -9.07 -13.10
N HIS A 162 -8.34 -9.30 -13.85
CA HIS A 162 -8.38 -9.22 -15.31
C HIS A 162 -9.30 -10.28 -15.91
N LEU A 163 -9.21 -11.52 -15.41
CA LEU A 163 -10.08 -12.62 -15.84
C LEU A 163 -11.56 -12.29 -15.57
N LEU A 164 -11.90 -11.77 -14.39
CA LEU A 164 -13.27 -11.39 -14.03
C LEU A 164 -13.82 -10.29 -14.94
N ILE A 165 -13.01 -9.30 -15.32
CA ILE A 165 -13.42 -8.26 -16.28
C ILE A 165 -13.73 -8.87 -17.65
N ILE A 166 -12.88 -9.77 -18.13
CA ILE A 166 -13.09 -10.46 -19.42
C ILE A 166 -14.35 -11.33 -19.37
N LEU A 167 -14.51 -12.16 -18.34
CA LEU A 167 -15.65 -13.08 -18.21
C LEU A 167 -16.99 -12.35 -18.04
N SER A 168 -16.96 -11.14 -17.47
CA SER A 168 -18.15 -10.28 -17.36
C SER A 168 -18.45 -9.45 -18.61
N GLY A 169 -17.69 -9.62 -19.69
CA GLY A 169 -17.91 -8.92 -20.96
C GLY A 169 -17.53 -7.43 -20.95
N ARG A 170 -16.87 -6.94 -19.89
CA ARG A 170 -16.55 -5.51 -19.66
C ARG A 170 -15.15 -5.12 -20.15
N ARG A 171 -14.76 -5.59 -21.34
CA ARG A 171 -13.37 -5.43 -21.84
C ARG A 171 -12.95 -3.97 -21.99
N GLU A 172 -13.88 -3.07 -22.24
CA GLU A 172 -13.66 -1.63 -22.30
C GLU A 172 -13.10 -1.06 -20.98
N GLN A 173 -13.38 -1.70 -19.84
CA GLN A 173 -12.86 -1.27 -18.53
C GLN A 173 -11.36 -1.52 -18.37
N LEU A 174 -10.74 -2.34 -19.22
CA LEU A 174 -9.29 -2.58 -19.18
C LEU A 174 -8.48 -1.36 -19.59
N GLU A 175 -9.06 -0.49 -20.42
CA GLU A 175 -8.42 0.70 -20.98
C GLU A 175 -9.05 2.01 -20.49
N ASN A 176 -10.23 1.94 -19.88
CA ASN A 176 -10.98 3.10 -19.41
C ASN A 176 -10.18 3.92 -18.38
N ARG A 177 -10.12 5.24 -18.61
CA ARG A 177 -9.47 6.22 -17.73
C ARG A 177 -10.33 7.47 -17.64
N THR A 178 -10.89 7.71 -16.46
CA THR A 178 -11.61 8.94 -16.14
C THR A 178 -10.70 9.86 -15.34
N GLY A 179 -10.45 11.06 -15.88
CA GLY A 179 -9.64 12.09 -15.24
C GLY A 179 -10.45 12.97 -14.28
N GLY A 180 -10.07 14.25 -14.18
CA GLY A 180 -10.81 15.23 -13.37
C GLY A 180 -10.33 15.34 -11.92
N LEU A 181 -10.91 16.29 -11.18
CA LEU A 181 -10.56 16.57 -9.78
C LEU A 181 -10.83 15.36 -8.87
N GLN A 182 -11.84 14.55 -9.20
CA GLN A 182 -12.17 13.33 -8.50
C GLN A 182 -11.04 12.31 -8.56
N SER A 183 -10.35 12.19 -9.70
CA SER A 183 -9.20 11.28 -9.82
C SER A 183 -8.01 11.74 -8.96
N ILE A 184 -7.79 13.06 -8.87
CA ILE A 184 -6.81 13.65 -7.94
C ILE A 184 -7.25 13.43 -6.50
N GLY A 185 -8.53 13.63 -6.19
CA GLY A 185 -9.10 13.42 -4.86
C GLY A 185 -8.93 11.98 -4.37
N LEU A 186 -9.17 10.99 -5.24
CA LEU A 186 -8.90 9.58 -4.94
C LEU A 186 -7.41 9.31 -4.71
N ALA A 187 -6.52 9.94 -5.48
CA ALA A 187 -5.09 9.80 -5.26
C ALA A 187 -4.66 10.39 -3.91
N LEU A 188 -5.16 11.57 -3.55
CA LEU A 188 -4.93 12.20 -2.25
C LEU A 188 -5.50 11.35 -1.11
N LEU A 189 -6.65 10.71 -1.31
CA LEU A 189 -7.24 9.80 -0.32
C LEU A 189 -6.32 8.60 -0.06
N VAL A 190 -5.75 8.00 -1.10
CA VAL A 190 -4.79 6.90 -0.94
C VAL A 190 -3.55 7.38 -0.18
N LEU A 191 -3.00 8.55 -0.50
CA LEU A 191 -1.85 9.13 0.20
C LEU A 191 -2.17 9.55 1.65
N SER A 192 -3.42 9.93 1.92
CA SER A 192 -3.90 10.13 3.29
C SER A 192 -3.80 8.83 4.08
N LEU A 193 -4.28 7.71 3.52
CA LEU A 193 -4.24 6.41 4.20
C LEU A 193 -2.82 5.93 4.47
N THR A 194 -1.82 6.31 3.66
CA THR A 194 -0.42 5.96 3.91
C THR A 194 0.23 6.78 5.03
N THR A 195 -0.35 7.92 5.43
CA THR A 195 0.31 8.89 6.32
C THR A 195 -0.46 9.16 7.60
N ILE A 196 -1.78 9.00 7.64
CA ILE A 196 -2.64 9.48 8.74
C ILE A 196 -2.31 8.90 10.11
N TRP A 197 -1.81 7.68 10.19
CA TRP A 197 -1.41 7.08 11.47
C TRP A 197 0.00 7.46 11.91
N VAL A 198 0.86 7.77 10.94
CA VAL A 198 2.28 8.01 11.15
C VAL A 198 2.54 9.50 11.42
N GLU A 199 1.98 10.34 10.56
CA GLU A 199 1.99 11.81 10.63
C GLU A 199 0.55 12.33 10.44
N PRO A 200 -0.26 12.38 11.53
CA PRO A 200 -1.69 12.68 11.44
C PRO A 200 -2.02 14.03 10.80
N VAL A 201 -1.20 15.06 11.03
CA VAL A 201 -1.41 16.39 10.43
C VAL A 201 -1.36 16.31 8.90
N TRP A 202 -0.39 15.57 8.36
CA TRP A 202 -0.25 15.40 6.90
C TRP A 202 -1.37 14.56 6.34
N GLY A 203 -1.69 13.44 6.98
CA GLY A 203 -2.80 12.58 6.56
C GLY A 203 -4.14 13.31 6.56
N LEU A 204 -4.47 14.03 7.64
CA LEU A 204 -5.72 14.81 7.73
C LEU A 204 -5.78 15.95 6.71
N THR A 205 -4.65 16.59 6.42
CA THR A 205 -4.57 17.62 5.37
C THR A 205 -4.86 17.02 3.99
N LEU A 206 -4.26 15.87 3.68
CA LEU A 206 -4.51 15.13 2.44
C LEU A 206 -5.97 14.65 2.37
N LEU A 207 -6.54 14.18 3.48
CA LEU A 207 -7.94 13.77 3.56
C LEU A 207 -8.90 14.93 3.27
N ALA A 208 -8.65 16.09 3.87
CA ALA A 208 -9.46 17.29 3.63
C ALA A 208 -9.36 17.74 2.16
N ALA A 209 -8.15 17.76 1.60
CA ALA A 209 -7.94 18.08 0.19
C ALA A 209 -8.62 17.07 -0.74
N ALA A 210 -8.57 15.77 -0.40
CA ALA A 210 -9.27 14.70 -1.11
C ALA A 210 -10.78 14.92 -1.09
N ALA A 211 -11.36 15.21 0.07
CA ALA A 211 -12.79 15.46 0.24
C ALA A 211 -13.24 16.67 -0.59
N ILE A 212 -12.49 17.78 -0.56
CA ILE A 212 -12.76 18.97 -1.38
C ILE A 212 -12.73 18.60 -2.87
N ALA A 213 -11.66 17.96 -3.33
CA ALA A 213 -11.49 17.62 -4.75
C ALA A 213 -12.59 16.67 -5.26
N MET A 214 -13.05 15.73 -4.43
CA MET A 214 -14.15 14.82 -4.78
C MET A 214 -15.54 15.48 -4.71
N ALA A 215 -15.72 16.50 -3.87
CA ALA A 215 -16.99 17.20 -3.70
C ALA A 215 -17.24 18.28 -4.76
N VAL A 216 -16.20 18.79 -5.42
CA VAL A 216 -16.34 19.76 -6.51
C VAL A 216 -17.02 19.07 -7.70
N PRO A 217 -18.23 19.49 -8.11
CA PRO A 217 -18.87 18.96 -9.30
C PRO A 217 -17.94 19.11 -10.49
N GLU A 218 -17.79 18.08 -11.33
CA GLU A 218 -17.10 18.25 -12.60
C GLU A 218 -17.77 19.39 -13.36
N MET A 219 -17.07 20.50 -13.54
CA MET A 219 -17.48 21.52 -14.51
C MET A 219 -17.28 20.87 -15.88
N THR A 220 -18.26 20.10 -16.35
CA THR A 220 -18.25 19.50 -17.68
C THR A 220 -18.45 20.61 -18.72
N GLY A 221 -17.43 21.43 -18.91
CA GLY A 221 -17.24 22.23 -20.12
C GLY A 221 -16.66 21.30 -21.17
N LYS A 222 -17.52 20.57 -21.88
CA LYS A 222 -17.13 19.98 -23.16
C LYS A 222 -16.61 21.11 -24.05
N PHE A 223 -15.37 21.02 -24.50
CA PHE A 223 -14.89 21.66 -25.72
C PHE A 223 -14.53 20.56 -26.71
#